data_AF-A0A6P0DS48-F1
#
_entry.id   AF-A0A6P0DS48-F1
#
_cell.length_a   1.000
_cell.length_b   1.000
_cell.length_c   1.000
_cell.angle_alpha   90.00
_cell.angle_beta   90.00
_cell.angle_gamma   90.00
#
_symmetry.space_group_name_H-M   'P 1'
#
loop_
_entity.id
_entity.type
_entity.pdbx_description
1 polymer ?
#
loop_
_entity_poly.entity_id
_entity_poly.type
_entity_poly.pdbx_seq_one_letter_code
_entity_poly.pdbx_strand_id
1 'polypeptide(L)'
;IPMKAMKWLFMQHAPLILRPKADIAMLAWMAQLLRNCTSARYALNKSRMLRLADYSRISLAALREETGIAYDERMRGTLQLFRTESQLEASAKDVKALAADGIPFEVLDPEGCIRVEPALEHVREKIVGGLLTPKDETGDC
;
A
#
# COMPACT_ATOMS: atom_id res chain seq x y z
N ILE A 1 8.36 3.41 -12.99
CA ILE A 1 8.58 4.81 -12.53
C ILE A 1 9.27 5.69 -13.58
N PRO A 2 10.38 5.28 -14.22
CA PRO A 2 11.12 6.16 -15.15
C PRO A 2 10.30 6.73 -16.30
N MET A 3 9.49 5.91 -17.00
CA MET A 3 8.58 6.40 -18.04
C MET A 3 7.52 7.37 -17.52
N LYS A 4 7.01 7.15 -16.30
CA LYS A 4 6.05 8.08 -15.67
C LYS A 4 6.72 9.40 -15.31
N ALA A 5 7.97 9.37 -14.85
CA ALA A 5 8.74 10.58 -14.51
C ALA A 5 8.98 11.48 -15.74
N MET A 6 9.24 10.90 -16.93
CA MET A 6 9.31 11.69 -18.17
C MET A 6 7.98 12.37 -18.49
N LYS A 7 6.85 11.69 -18.28
CA LYS A 7 5.53 12.29 -18.45
C LYS A 7 5.26 13.39 -17.42
N TRP A 8 5.70 13.20 -16.17
CA TRP A 8 5.53 14.16 -15.08
C TRP A 8 6.30 15.45 -15.27
N LEU A 9 7.45 15.43 -15.94
CA LEU A 9 8.19 16.64 -16.30
C LEU A 9 7.37 17.66 -17.11
N PHE A 10 6.30 17.22 -17.80
CA PHE A 10 5.41 18.05 -18.60
C PHE A 10 4.04 18.31 -17.95
N MET A 11 3.81 17.84 -16.71
CA MET A 11 2.56 18.07 -15.97
C MET A 11 2.70 19.27 -15.03
N GLN A 12 1.72 20.18 -15.03
CA GLN A 12 1.72 21.35 -14.12
C GLN A 12 1.69 20.96 -12.63
N HIS A 13 0.96 19.88 -12.29
CA HIS A 13 0.90 19.30 -10.94
C HIS A 13 1.58 17.94 -10.88
N ALA A 14 2.88 17.92 -11.19
CA ALA A 14 3.68 16.72 -11.14
C ALA A 14 3.94 16.27 -9.69
N PRO A 15 3.78 14.98 -9.36
CA PRO A 15 4.17 14.45 -8.05
C PRO A 15 5.70 14.46 -7.85
N LEU A 16 6.47 14.68 -8.92
CA LEU A 16 7.92 14.88 -8.90
C LEU A 16 8.24 16.21 -9.61
N ILE A 17 8.67 17.21 -8.85
CA ILE A 17 9.09 18.51 -9.37
C ILE A 17 10.63 18.51 -9.47
N LEU A 18 11.15 18.48 -10.70
CA LEU A 18 12.57 18.64 -10.96
C LEU A 18 12.83 20.09 -11.35
N ARG A 19 13.58 20.82 -10.52
CA ARG A 19 14.08 22.15 -10.87
C ARG A 19 15.44 21.96 -11.53
N PRO A 20 15.63 22.37 -12.80
CA PRO A 20 16.91 22.26 -13.48
C PRO A 20 17.88 23.29 -12.89
N LYS A 21 18.44 22.97 -11.72
CA LYS A 21 19.62 23.62 -11.16
C LYS A 21 20.74 22.59 -11.16
N ALA A 22 21.95 23.02 -11.47
CA ALA A 22 23.13 22.17 -11.38
C ALA A 22 23.46 21.91 -9.90
N ASP A 23 22.74 20.97 -9.29
CA ASP A 23 22.95 20.49 -7.93
C ASP A 23 23.45 19.04 -7.98
N ILE A 24 24.71 18.85 -7.58
CA ILE A 24 25.37 17.54 -7.55
C ILE A 24 24.62 16.59 -6.61
N ALA A 25 24.10 17.08 -5.49
CA ALA A 25 23.34 16.25 -4.55
C ALA A 25 22.04 15.75 -5.18
N MET A 26 21.33 16.61 -5.92
CA MET A 26 20.14 16.22 -6.67
C MET A 26 20.45 15.16 -7.72
N LEU A 27 21.52 15.32 -8.51
CA LEU A 27 21.91 14.34 -9.52
C LEU A 27 22.31 12.99 -8.90
N ALA A 28 23.08 13.02 -7.81
CA ALA A 28 23.46 11.81 -7.07
C ALA A 28 22.22 11.10 -6.50
N TRP A 29 21.26 11.85 -5.95
CA TRP A 29 20.00 11.30 -5.46
C TRP A 29 19.16 10.70 -6.59
N MET A 30 19.04 11.39 -7.74
CA MET A 30 18.33 10.88 -8.92
C MET A 30 18.94 9.56 -9.41
N ALA A 31 20.27 9.46 -9.48
CA ALA A 31 20.96 8.23 -9.86
C ALA A 31 20.65 7.09 -8.86
N GLN A 32 20.65 7.38 -7.55
CA GLN A 32 20.28 6.40 -6.53
C GLN A 32 18.81 5.95 -6.62
N LEU A 33 17.89 6.89 -6.89
CA LEU A 33 16.48 6.60 -7.10
C LEU A 33 16.28 5.66 -8.30
N LEU A 34 16.90 6.00 -9.45
CA LEU A 34 16.81 5.20 -10.67
C LEU A 34 17.40 3.81 -10.47
N ARG A 35 18.51 3.69 -9.74
CA ARG A 35 19.09 2.39 -9.37
C ARG A 35 18.12 1.52 -8.57
N ASN A 36 17.20 2.11 -7.81
CA ASN A 36 16.15 1.38 -7.06
C ASN A 36 14.89 1.08 -7.86
N CYS A 37 14.77 1.57 -9.10
CA CYS A 37 13.60 1.33 -9.97
C CYS A 37 13.64 -0.03 -10.69
N THR A 38 14.32 -1.05 -10.13
CA THR A 38 14.38 -2.41 -10.70
C THR A 38 13.44 -3.36 -9.97
N SER A 39 12.95 -4.40 -10.65
CA SER A 39 12.03 -5.38 -10.06
C SER A 39 12.65 -6.12 -8.87
N ALA A 40 13.93 -6.49 -8.96
CA ALA A 40 14.65 -7.18 -7.88
C ALA A 40 14.77 -6.31 -6.62
N ARG A 41 15.13 -5.02 -6.78
CA ARG A 41 15.23 -4.10 -5.64
C ARG A 41 13.87 -3.73 -5.09
N TYR A 42 12.85 -3.61 -5.94
CA TYR A 42 11.48 -3.43 -5.49
C TYR A 42 11.04 -4.60 -4.59
N ALA A 43 11.23 -5.85 -5.03
CA ALA A 43 10.86 -7.02 -4.24
C ALA A 43 11.60 -7.07 -2.88
N LEU A 44 12.92 -6.83 -2.88
CA LEU A 44 13.71 -6.80 -1.65
C LEU A 44 13.25 -5.70 -0.68
N ASN A 45 13.05 -4.48 -1.19
CA ASN A 45 12.66 -3.34 -0.38
C ASN A 45 11.22 -3.50 0.14
N LYS A 46 10.30 -4.03 -0.68
CA LYS A 46 8.92 -4.34 -0.28
C LYS A 46 8.91 -5.34 0.89
N SER A 47 9.64 -6.45 0.82
CA SER A 47 9.69 -7.43 1.93
C SER A 47 10.29 -6.83 3.21
N ARG A 48 11.31 -5.97 3.11
CA ARG A 48 11.84 -5.25 4.28
C ARG A 48 10.79 -4.32 4.91
N MET A 49 10.05 -3.58 4.09
CA MET A 49 9.00 -2.70 4.53
C MET A 49 7.86 -3.48 5.20
N LEU A 50 7.44 -4.61 4.62
CA LEU A 50 6.38 -5.46 5.16
C LEU A 50 6.76 -6.04 6.53
N ARG A 51 8.00 -6.53 6.70
CA ARG A 51 8.48 -6.98 8.01
C ARG A 51 8.54 -5.87 9.06
N LEU A 52 8.95 -4.66 8.66
CA LEU A 52 8.95 -3.51 9.56
C LEU A 52 7.52 -3.12 9.98
N ALA A 53 6.58 -3.12 9.04
CA ALA A 53 5.18 -2.82 9.30
C ALA A 53 4.55 -3.84 10.26
N ASP A 54 4.77 -5.14 10.05
CA ASP A 54 4.25 -6.17 10.96
C ASP A 54 4.87 -6.08 12.37
N TYR A 55 6.18 -5.83 12.46
CA TYR A 55 6.84 -5.57 13.75
C TYR A 55 6.25 -4.35 14.47
N SER A 56 6.00 -3.26 13.74
CA SER A 56 5.35 -2.07 14.29
C SER A 56 3.97 -2.37 14.84
N ARG A 57 3.17 -3.14 14.10
CA ARG A 57 1.83 -3.58 14.52
C ARG A 57 1.87 -4.40 15.81
N ILE A 58 2.79 -5.35 15.92
CA ILE A 58 2.98 -6.18 17.13
C ILE A 58 3.40 -5.30 18.32
N SER A 59 4.35 -4.40 18.09
CA SER A 59 4.87 -3.51 19.14
C SER A 59 3.80 -2.55 19.66
N LEU A 60 2.96 -2.01 18.77
CA LEU A 60 1.88 -1.11 19.15
C LEU A 60 0.79 -1.86 19.94
N ALA A 61 0.46 -3.10 19.55
CA ALA A 61 -0.45 -3.94 20.32
C ALA A 61 0.07 -4.23 21.74
N ALA A 62 1.35 -4.59 21.87
CA ALA A 62 1.98 -4.82 23.17
C ALA A 62 2.01 -3.55 24.04
N LEU A 63 2.33 -2.40 23.44
CA LEU A 63 2.33 -1.12 24.15
C LEU A 63 0.95 -0.76 24.70
N ARG A 64 -0.12 -0.98 23.92
CA ARG A 64 -1.50 -0.75 24.40
C ARG A 64 -1.85 -1.67 25.56
N GLU A 65 -1.48 -2.95 25.47
CA GLU A 65 -1.73 -3.92 26.54
C GLU A 65 -0.98 -3.55 27.84
N GLU A 66 0.27 -3.11 27.73
CA GLU A 66 1.09 -2.72 28.88
C GLU A 66 0.61 -1.43 29.55
N THR A 67 0.22 -0.44 28.76
CA THR A 67 -0.03 0.93 29.26
C THR A 67 -1.51 1.23 29.48
N GLY A 68 -2.42 0.50 28.83
CA GLY A 68 -3.85 0.80 28.84
C GLY A 68 -4.22 2.11 28.11
N ILE A 69 -3.34 2.64 27.26
CA ILE A 69 -3.62 3.85 26.47
C ILE A 69 -4.80 3.56 25.54
N ALA A 70 -5.84 4.39 25.65
CA ALA A 70 -7.00 4.41 24.76
C ALA A 70 -6.92 5.61 23.81
N TYR A 71 -7.27 5.40 22.55
CA TYR A 71 -7.44 6.43 21.53
C TYR A 71 -8.60 6.00 20.61
N ASP A 72 -8.88 6.71 19.51
CA ASP A 72 -9.89 6.23 18.55
C ASP A 72 -9.33 5.08 17.69
N GLU A 73 -8.80 4.02 18.33
CA GLU A 73 -8.32 2.84 17.64
C GLU A 73 -9.44 2.01 17.03
N ARG A 74 -9.21 1.48 15.82
CA ARG A 74 -10.10 0.51 15.18
C ARG A 74 -9.28 -0.60 14.54
N MET A 75 -9.43 -1.80 15.08
CA MET A 75 -8.79 -3.03 14.59
C MET A 75 -9.78 -3.85 13.75
N ARG A 76 -10.32 -3.24 12.68
CA ARG A 76 -11.29 -3.90 11.77
C ARG A 76 -10.66 -4.33 10.43
N GLY A 77 -9.35 -4.21 10.29
CA GLY A 77 -8.65 -4.44 9.04
C GLY A 77 -8.82 -3.31 8.03
N THR A 78 -8.22 -3.47 6.85
CA THR A 78 -8.44 -2.58 5.71
C THR A 78 -8.93 -3.38 4.51
N LEU A 79 -9.96 -2.84 3.83
CA LEU A 79 -10.49 -3.37 2.58
C LEU A 79 -10.08 -2.46 1.43
N GLN A 80 -9.19 -2.94 0.57
CA GLN A 80 -8.85 -2.27 -0.69
C GLN A 80 -9.82 -2.72 -1.79
N LEU A 81 -10.55 -1.76 -2.38
CA LEU A 81 -11.50 -2.03 -3.46
C LEU A 81 -10.88 -1.84 -4.84
N PHE A 82 -11.21 -2.75 -5.77
CA PHE A 82 -10.80 -2.66 -7.16
C PHE A 82 -12.03 -2.41 -8.04
N ARG A 83 -11.90 -1.47 -8.99
CA ARG A 83 -12.99 -1.07 -9.90
C ARG A 83 -12.89 -1.69 -11.28
N THR A 84 -11.73 -2.24 -11.64
CA THR A 84 -11.49 -2.89 -12.93
C THR A 84 -10.74 -4.20 -12.73
N GLU A 85 -11.01 -5.18 -13.59
CA GLU A 85 -10.33 -6.50 -13.56
C GLU A 85 -8.80 -6.35 -13.60
N SER A 86 -8.31 -5.44 -14.44
CA SER A 86 -6.87 -5.15 -14.53
C SER A 86 -6.24 -4.68 -13.22
N GLN A 87 -6.99 -3.99 -12.34
CA GLN A 87 -6.50 -3.60 -11.02
C GLN A 87 -6.46 -4.78 -10.06
N LEU A 88 -7.48 -5.64 -10.12
CA LEU A 88 -7.55 -6.86 -9.33
C LEU A 88 -6.44 -7.84 -9.73
N GLU A 89 -6.23 -8.07 -11.02
CA GLU A 89 -5.11 -8.89 -11.52
C GLU A 89 -3.75 -8.29 -11.13
N ALA A 90 -3.61 -6.96 -11.18
CA ALA A 90 -2.37 -6.30 -10.79
C ALA A 90 -2.05 -6.49 -9.29
N SER A 91 -3.08 -6.64 -8.44
CA SER A 91 -2.92 -6.88 -7.00
C SER A 91 -2.37 -8.27 -6.68
N ALA A 92 -2.37 -9.22 -7.64
CA ALA A 92 -1.77 -10.54 -7.48
C ALA A 92 -0.28 -10.47 -7.10
N LYS A 93 0.43 -9.41 -7.48
CA LYS A 93 1.82 -9.18 -7.05
C LYS A 93 1.93 -8.83 -5.57
N ASP A 94 1.00 -8.02 -5.06
CA ASP A 94 0.93 -7.66 -3.65
C ASP A 94 0.52 -8.89 -2.82
N VAL A 95 -0.48 -9.65 -3.28
CA VAL A 95 -0.89 -10.94 -2.69
C VAL A 95 0.28 -11.90 -2.54
N LYS A 96 1.12 -12.06 -3.58
CA LYS A 96 2.32 -12.91 -3.51
C LYS A 96 3.33 -12.41 -2.48
N ALA A 97 3.50 -11.10 -2.36
CA ALA A 97 4.40 -10.52 -1.36
C ALA A 97 3.88 -10.73 0.06
N LEU A 98 2.59 -10.47 0.29
CA LEU A 98 1.93 -10.72 1.58
C LEU A 98 2.03 -12.19 1.99
N ALA A 99 1.76 -13.11 1.06
CA ALA A 99 1.90 -14.54 1.30
C ALA A 99 3.35 -14.95 1.64
N ALA A 100 4.34 -14.40 0.93
CA ALA A 100 5.75 -14.70 1.18
C ALA A 100 6.23 -14.21 2.55
N ASP A 101 5.69 -13.09 3.04
CA ASP A 101 6.02 -12.52 4.36
C ASP A 101 5.05 -13.01 5.47
N GLY A 102 4.13 -13.94 5.19
CA GLY A 102 3.22 -14.55 6.18
C GLY A 102 2.13 -13.62 6.71
N ILE A 103 1.86 -12.51 6.01
CA ILE A 103 0.87 -11.52 6.41
C ILE A 103 -0.53 -12.04 6.03
N PRO A 104 -1.50 -12.11 6.96
CA PRO A 104 -2.86 -12.55 6.65
C PRO A 104 -3.55 -11.59 5.66
N PHE A 105 -4.16 -12.16 4.63
CA PHE A 105 -4.98 -11.42 3.67
C PHE A 105 -6.06 -12.33 3.08
N GLU A 106 -7.10 -11.72 2.51
CA GLU A 106 -8.15 -12.41 1.76
C GLU A 106 -8.43 -11.65 0.45
N VAL A 107 -8.47 -12.37 -0.67
CA VAL A 107 -8.96 -11.80 -1.94
C VAL A 107 -10.45 -12.07 -2.01
N LEU A 108 -11.24 -11.02 -2.17
CA LEU A 108 -12.69 -11.05 -2.13
C LEU A 108 -13.26 -10.74 -3.52
N ASP A 109 -14.35 -11.41 -3.85
CA ASP A 109 -15.24 -11.04 -4.93
C ASP A 109 -16.15 -9.86 -4.49
N PRO A 110 -16.99 -9.30 -5.38
CA PRO A 110 -17.88 -8.19 -5.02
C PRO A 110 -18.80 -8.52 -3.84
N GLU A 111 -19.34 -9.74 -3.79
CA GLU A 111 -20.21 -10.18 -2.70
C GLU A 111 -19.45 -10.29 -1.36
N GLY A 112 -18.21 -10.77 -1.39
CA GLY A 112 -17.31 -10.76 -0.25
C GLY A 112 -17.01 -9.35 0.25
N CYS A 113 -16.84 -8.39 -0.66
CA CYS A 113 -16.66 -6.98 -0.29
C CYS A 113 -17.91 -6.42 0.40
N ILE A 114 -19.11 -6.72 -0.11
CA ILE A 114 -20.39 -6.29 0.50
C ILE A 114 -20.60 -6.95 1.86
N ARG A 115 -20.20 -8.22 2.02
CA ARG A 115 -20.24 -8.90 3.33
C ARG A 115 -19.39 -8.18 4.38
N VAL A 116 -18.24 -7.64 3.98
CA VAL A 116 -17.33 -6.91 4.87
C VAL A 116 -17.83 -5.48 5.12
N GLU A 117 -18.31 -4.78 4.08
CA GLU A 117 -18.88 -3.44 4.17
C GLU A 117 -20.23 -3.37 3.45
N PRO A 118 -21.35 -3.56 4.17
CA PRO A 118 -22.69 -3.61 3.59
C PRO A 118 -23.09 -2.34 2.82
N ALA A 119 -22.51 -1.17 3.14
CA ALA A 119 -22.81 0.06 2.41
C ALA A 119 -22.42 -0.03 0.92
N LEU A 120 -21.51 -0.94 0.55
CA LEU A 120 -21.10 -1.16 -0.84
C LEU A 120 -22.20 -1.75 -1.73
N GLU A 121 -23.29 -2.26 -1.16
CA GLU A 121 -24.45 -2.76 -1.92
C GLU A 121 -24.97 -1.69 -2.91
N HIS A 122 -24.98 -0.43 -2.49
CA HIS A 122 -25.44 0.71 -3.30
C HIS A 122 -24.55 1.02 -4.52
N VAL A 123 -23.37 0.41 -4.61
CA VAL A 123 -22.37 0.64 -5.66
C VAL A 123 -21.75 -0.68 -6.16
N ARG A 124 -22.46 -1.79 -6.00
CA ARG A 124 -22.00 -3.14 -6.36
C ARG A 124 -21.48 -3.23 -7.80
N GLU A 125 -22.08 -2.49 -8.72
CA GLU A 125 -21.73 -2.45 -10.14
C GLU A 125 -20.38 -1.78 -10.42
N LYS A 126 -19.84 -1.01 -9.46
CA LYS A 126 -18.57 -0.29 -9.58
C LYS A 126 -17.38 -1.10 -9.04
N ILE A 127 -17.61 -2.28 -8.48
CA ILE A 127 -16.62 -3.08 -7.78
C ILE A 127 -16.49 -4.43 -8.47
N VAL A 128 -15.26 -4.82 -8.77
CA VAL A 128 -14.94 -6.14 -9.33
C VAL A 128 -14.38 -7.10 -8.28
N GLY A 129 -13.88 -6.58 -7.15
CA GLY A 129 -13.37 -7.36 -6.04
C GLY A 129 -12.57 -6.49 -5.07
N GLY A 130 -11.93 -7.15 -4.10
CA GLY A 130 -11.17 -6.46 -3.07
C GLY A 130 -10.06 -7.31 -2.46
N LEU A 131 -9.18 -6.65 -1.72
CA LEU A 131 -8.13 -7.26 -0.91
C LEU A 131 -8.34 -6.82 0.54
N LEU A 132 -8.68 -7.76 1.41
CA LEU A 132 -8.85 -7.55 2.84
C LEU A 132 -7.55 -7.90 3.58
N THR A 133 -7.12 -7.03 4.47
CA THR A 133 -6.03 -7.28 5.43
C THR A 133 -6.61 -7.18 6.85
N PRO A 134 -7.02 -8.32 7.46
CA PRO A 134 -7.86 -8.30 8.66
C PRO A 134 -7.14 -7.79 9.92
N LYS A 135 -5.80 -7.76 9.90
CA LYS A 135 -4.96 -7.33 11.03
C LYS A 135 -4.56 -5.88 10.97
N ASP A 136 -4.90 -5.16 9.91
CA ASP A 136 -4.61 -3.73 9.84
C ASP A 136 -5.49 -2.96 10.83
N GLU A 137 -4.97 -1.84 11.29
CA GLU A 137 -5.64 -0.98 12.27
C GLU A 137 -5.56 0.49 11.85
N THR A 138 -6.53 1.26 12.33
CA THR A 138 -6.59 2.72 12.15
C THR A 138 -6.65 3.38 13.53
N GLY A 139 -6.21 4.63 13.62
CA GLY A 139 -6.20 5.43 14.84
C GLY A 139 -5.93 6.89 14.52
N ASP A 140 -6.11 7.77 15.50
CA ASP A 140 -5.89 9.20 15.35
C ASP A 140 -4.43 9.53 15.04
N CYS A 141 -4.24 10.56 14.20
CA CYS A 141 -2.95 11.07 13.75
C CYS A 141 -2.61 12.45 14.34
#